data_AF-A0A9Q0D306-F1
#
_entry.id   AF-A0A9Q0D306-F1
#
_cell.length_a   1.000
_cell.length_b   1.000
_cell.length_c   1.000
_cell.angle_alpha   90.00
_cell.angle_beta   90.00
_cell.angle_gamma   90.00
#
_symmetry.space_group_name_H-M   'P 1'
#
loop_
_entity.id
_entity.type
_entity.pdbx_description
1 polymer ?
#
loop_
_entity_poly.entity_id
_entity_poly.type
_entity_poly.pdbx_seq_one_letter_code
_entity_poly.pdbx_strand_id
1 'polypeptide(L)' 'ALDLLTPPVPDNAPARARAHVRRGTAFCELELYTEGLQDYLAALKIDPQNKVLEEDANRIRQTIQGGTTVPENKC' A
#
# COMPACT_ATOMS: atom_id res chain seq x y z
N ALA A 1 13.48 -17.67 0.44
CA ALA A 1 13.15 -16.70 -0.64
C ALA A 1 13.15 -15.26 -0.13
N LEU A 2 12.57 -14.98 1.03
CA LEU A 2 12.63 -13.67 1.69
C LEU A 2 14.07 -13.27 2.08
N ASP A 3 14.93 -14.26 2.33
CA ASP A 3 16.34 -14.06 2.69
C ASP A 3 17.14 -13.33 1.59
N LEU A 4 16.69 -13.39 0.32
CA LEU A 4 17.33 -12.67 -0.80
C LEU A 4 17.13 -11.15 -0.74
N LEU A 5 16.19 -10.68 0.09
CA LEU A 5 15.92 -9.26 0.30
C LEU A 5 16.68 -8.68 1.49
N THR A 6 17.46 -9.50 2.20
CA THR A 6 18.19 -9.15 3.41
C THR A 6 19.68 -9.49 3.23
N PRO A 7 20.61 -8.53 3.39
CA PRO A 7 20.40 -7.14 3.79
C PRO A 7 19.78 -6.29 2.66
N PRO A 8 19.21 -5.12 3.00
CA PRO A 8 18.76 -4.15 2.00
C PRO A 8 19.97 -3.55 1.29
N VAL A 9 20.05 -3.77 -0.02
CA VAL A 9 21.04 -3.16 -0.93
C VAL A 9 20.32 -2.46 -2.09
N PRO A 10 21.00 -1.58 -2.87
CA PRO A 10 20.37 -0.95 -4.03
C PRO A 10 19.78 -1.95 -5.03
N ASP A 11 20.51 -3.04 -5.34
CA ASP A 11 20.12 -4.02 -6.34
C ASP A 11 18.80 -4.74 -6.03
N ASN A 12 18.49 -4.97 -4.74
CA ASN A 12 17.24 -5.62 -4.34
C ASN A 12 16.12 -4.62 -4.00
N ALA A 13 16.35 -3.30 -4.11
CA ALA A 13 15.33 -2.28 -3.86
C ALA A 13 14.05 -2.47 -4.70
N PRO A 14 14.10 -2.75 -6.02
CA PRO A 14 12.89 -2.97 -6.81
C PRO A 14 12.09 -4.20 -6.33
N ALA A 15 12.78 -5.25 -5.90
CA ALA A 15 12.13 -6.46 -5.40
C ALA A 15 11.46 -6.22 -4.03
N ARG A 16 12.10 -5.45 -3.13
CA ARG A 16 11.52 -5.06 -1.84
C ARG A 16 10.28 -4.19 -2.03
N ALA A 17 10.34 -3.19 -2.92
CA ALA A 17 9.18 -2.34 -3.23
C ALA A 17 8.01 -3.19 -3.74
N ARG A 18 8.24 -4.09 -4.71
CA ARG A 18 7.18 -5.01 -5.20
C ARG A 18 6.63 -5.93 -4.12
N ALA A 19 7.46 -6.41 -3.19
CA ALA A 19 7.01 -7.27 -2.10
C ALA A 19 6.02 -6.52 -1.18
N HIS A 20 6.33 -5.28 -0.83
CA HIS A 20 5.41 -4.40 -0.09
C HIS A 20 4.12 -4.16 -0.86
N VAL A 21 4.20 -3.80 -2.15
CA VAL A 21 3.01 -3.60 -2.98
C VAL A 21 2.11 -4.83 -2.99
N ARG A 22 2.66 -6.01 -3.28
CA ARG A 22 1.87 -7.25 -3.34
C ARG A 22 1.19 -7.57 -2.00
N ARG A 23 1.89 -7.37 -0.89
CA ARG A 23 1.31 -7.57 0.44
C ARG A 23 0.23 -6.53 0.74
N GLY A 24 0.47 -5.27 0.39
CA GLY A 24 -0.50 -4.19 0.53
C GLY A 24 -1.76 -4.41 -0.30
N THR A 25 -1.63 -4.87 -1.55
CA THR A 25 -2.75 -5.26 -2.41
C THR A 25 -3.55 -6.39 -1.77
N ALA A 26 -2.89 -7.45 -1.27
CA ALA A 26 -3.58 -8.54 -0.59
C ALA A 26 -4.34 -8.07 0.65
N PHE A 27 -3.79 -7.12 1.42
CA PHE A 27 -4.53 -6.50 2.52
C PHE A 27 -5.75 -5.71 2.04
N CYS A 28 -5.63 -4.92 0.96
CA CYS A 28 -6.76 -4.20 0.38
C CYS A 28 -7.87 -5.13 -0.15
N GLU A 29 -7.50 -6.28 -0.73
CA GLU A 29 -8.45 -7.34 -1.15
C GLU A 29 -9.18 -7.97 0.04
N LEU A 30 -8.59 -7.94 1.23
CA LEU A 30 -9.19 -8.36 2.49
C LEU A 30 -9.88 -7.22 3.25
N GLU A 31 -10.04 -6.05 2.62
CA GLU A 31 -10.59 -4.82 3.21
C GLU A 31 -9.80 -4.29 4.43
N LEU A 32 -8.58 -4.78 4.63
CA LEU A 32 -7.63 -4.32 5.64
C LEU A 32 -6.86 -3.09 5.11
N TYR A 33 -7.59 -2.02 4.84
CA TYR A 33 -7.06 -0.86 4.10
C TYR A 33 -5.96 -0.11 4.85
N THR A 34 -5.98 -0.10 6.19
CA THR A 34 -4.95 0.56 6.99
C THR A 34 -3.60 -0.15 6.85
N GLU A 35 -3.62 -1.47 6.95
CA GLU A 35 -2.47 -2.35 6.74
C GLU A 35 -2.00 -2.29 5.28
N GLY A 36 -2.94 -2.30 4.33
CA GLY A 36 -2.67 -2.09 2.92
C GLY A 36 -1.93 -0.79 2.66
N LEU A 37 -2.42 0.33 3.22
CA LEU A 37 -1.78 1.63 3.10
C LEU A 37 -0.37 1.65 3.70
N GLN A 38 -0.16 1.02 4.86
CA GLN A 38 1.16 0.95 5.48
C GLN A 38 2.20 0.29 4.55
N ASP A 39 1.79 -0.76 3.83
CA ASP A 39 2.66 -1.44 2.86
C ASP A 39 2.93 -0.56 1.63
N TYR A 40 1.93 0.12 1.08
CA TYR A 40 2.15 1.07 -0.02
C TYR A 40 3.08 2.22 0.40
N LEU A 41 2.97 2.72 1.64
CA LEU A 41 3.89 3.71 2.20
C LEU A 41 5.31 3.17 2.36
N ALA A 42 5.47 1.90 2.75
CA ALA A 42 6.78 1.27 2.81
C ALA A 42 7.42 1.12 1.41
N ALA A 43 6.62 0.81 0.38
CA ALA A 43 7.08 0.80 -1.01
C ALA A 43 7.51 2.20 -1.48
N LEU A 44 6.74 3.25 -1.16
CA LEU A 44 7.09 4.65 -1.47
C LEU A 44 8.36 5.13 -0.75
N LYS A 45 8.68 4.62 0.46
CA LYS A 45 9.96 4.92 1.11
C LYS A 45 11.16 4.36 0.33
N ILE A 46 10.95 3.30 -0.46
CA ILE A 46 12.00 2.68 -1.30
C ILE A 46 12.08 3.37 -2.66
N ASP A 47 10.93 3.74 -3.24
CA ASP A 47 10.84 4.44 -4.53
C ASP A 47 9.93 5.69 -4.40
N PRO A 48 10.47 6.82 -3.89
CA PRO A 48 9.68 8.01 -3.56
C PRO A 48 9.14 8.77 -4.79
N GLN A 49 9.68 8.50 -5.98
CA GLN A 49 9.29 9.18 -7.21
C GLN A 49 8.25 8.38 -8.01
N ASN A 50 7.82 7.23 -7.49
CA ASN A 50 6.87 6.36 -8.16
C ASN A 50 5.44 6.93 -8.11
N LYS A 51 5.03 7.56 -9.22
CA LYS A 51 3.70 8.17 -9.34
C LYS A 51 2.56 7.17 -9.27
N VAL A 52 2.76 5.95 -9.77
CA VAL A 52 1.74 4.89 -9.67
C VAL A 52 1.51 4.49 -8.21
N LEU A 53 2.58 4.32 -7.43
CA LEU A 53 2.46 4.01 -5.99
C LEU A 53 1.84 5.17 -5.19
N GLU A 54 2.18 6.40 -5.55
CA GLU A 54 1.59 7.59 -4.94
C GLU A 54 0.07 7.66 -5.16
N GLU A 55 -0.36 7.43 -6.41
CA GLU A 55 -1.78 7.37 -6.79
C GLU A 55 -2.53 6.23 -6.10
N ASP A 56 -1.95 5.03 -6.06
CA ASP A 56 -2.57 3.88 -5.38
C ASP A 56 -2.69 4.12 -3.86
N ALA A 57 -1.65 4.66 -3.22
CA ALA A 57 -1.72 5.03 -1.81
C ALA A 57 -2.80 6.09 -1.54
N ASN A 58 -2.96 7.06 -2.45
CA ASN A 58 -4.03 8.06 -2.36
C ASN A 58 -5.42 7.44 -2.51
N ARG A 59 -5.60 6.46 -3.41
CA ARG A 59 -6.87 5.73 -3.54
C ARG A 59 -7.22 5.00 -2.24
N ILE A 60 -6.26 4.31 -1.63
CA ILE A 60 -6.48 3.62 -0.35
C ILE A 60 -6.85 4.61 0.76
N ARG A 61 -6.18 5.77 0.85
CA ARG A 61 -6.55 6.84 1.79
C ARG A 61 -7.99 7.31 1.60
N GLN A 62 -8.41 7.49 0.35
CA GLN A 62 -9.80 7.88 0.05
C GLN A 62 -10.79 6.79 0.45
N THR A 63 -10.47 5.50 0.27
CA THR A 63 -11.31 4.40 0.76
C THR A 63 -11.46 4.43 2.27
N ILE A 64 -10.37 4.64 3.01
CA ILE A 64 -10.40 4.75 4.48
C ILE A 64 -11.28 5.93 4.93
N GLN A 65 -11.20 7.08 4.25
CA GLN A 65 -11.99 8.28 4.56
C GLN A 65 -13.45 8.19 4.06
N GLY A 66 -13.69 7.45 2.97
CA GLY A 66 -14.98 7.27 2.32
C GLY A 66 -15.85 6.19 2.95
N GLY A 67 -15.27 5.30 3.77
CA GLY A 67 -16.01 4.34 4.60
C GLY A 67 -16.88 4.97 5.69
N THR A 68 -16.81 6.29 5.88
CA THR A 68 -17.57 7.06 6.90
C THR A 68 -18.71 7.91 6.35
N THR A 69 -19.16 7.74 5.10
CA THR A 69 -20.38 8.38 4.60
C THR A 69 -21.43 7.36 4.18
N VAL A 70 -21.98 6.64 5.15
CA VAL A 70 -23.39 6.21 5.04
C VAL A 70 -24.21 7.40 5.56
N PRO A 71 -24.94 8.14 4.72
CA PRO A 71 -26.04 8.93 5.25
C PRO A 71 -27.10 7.92 5.72
N GLU A 72 -27.11 7.63 7.02
CA GLU A 72 -28.27 7.04 7.67
C GLU A 72 -29.49 7.96 7.41
N ASN A 73 -30.61 7.32 7.10
CA ASN A 73 -31.95 7.86 7.03
C ASN A 73 -32.27 8.94 5.98
N LYS A 74 -33.17 8.56 5.09
CA LYS A 74 -34.45 9.28 4.98
C LYS A 74 -35.60 8.28 5.03
N CYS A 75 -36.53 8.56 5.94
CA CYS A 75 -37.83 7.91 6.11
C CYS A 75 -38.64 7.91 4.81
#